data_AF-A0A1F4HAX9-F1
#
_entry.id   AF-A0A1F4HAX9-F1
#
_cell.length_a   1.000
_cell.length_b   1.000
_cell.length_c   1.000
_cell.angle_alpha   90.00
_cell.angle_beta   90.00
_cell.angle_gamma   90.00
#
_symmetry.space_group_name_H-M   'P 1'
#
loop_
_entity.id
_entity.type
_entity.pdbx_description
1 polymer ?
#
loop_
_entity_poly.entity_id
_entity_poly.type
_entity_poly.pdbx_seq_one_letter_code
_entity_poly.pdbx_strand_id
1 'polypeptide(L)'
;MNRNQWITIAVAAVNLVLIALFPPFDWLSSTTRGTPAFAGFGFAFTEHGHQQLNWSFLQLEFFVVLANAAIAWLLLRTRPARARRWDGQKIVLAGVALNLLLILLFPPMQRTAALVRAILPSFDGFYFVLGHHPDLAIVTNLLYLEVLFVLVNGALLYLLFNRSRPVVLTASDLARMAAELRR
;
A
#
# COMPACT_ATOMS: atom_id res chain seq x y z
N MET A 1 -14.31 -1.00 20.38
CA MET A 1 -13.13 -1.45 19.61
C MET A 1 -12.95 -2.93 19.85
N ASN A 2 -12.93 -3.75 18.80
CA ASN A 2 -12.55 -5.17 18.97
C ASN A 2 -11.03 -5.35 18.82
N ARG A 3 -10.52 -6.52 19.21
CA ARG A 3 -9.08 -6.82 19.17
C ARG A 3 -8.47 -6.57 17.79
N ASN A 4 -9.20 -6.88 16.71
CA ASN A 4 -8.71 -6.72 15.34
C ASN A 4 -8.61 -5.25 14.92
N GLN A 5 -9.58 -4.42 15.33
CA GLN A 5 -9.51 -2.96 15.17
C GLN A 5 -8.32 -2.37 15.95
N TRP A 6 -8.06 -2.88 17.16
CA TRP A 6 -6.90 -2.48 17.96
C TRP A 6 -5.58 -2.82 17.26
N ILE A 7 -5.45 -4.06 16.75
CA ILE A 7 -4.28 -4.49 15.96
C ILE A 7 -4.11 -3.62 14.72
N THR A 8 -5.20 -3.27 14.04
CA THR A 8 -5.17 -2.39 12.85
C THR A 8 -4.60 -1.01 13.19
N ILE A 9 -5.04 -0.40 14.30
CA ILE A 9 -4.45 0.86 14.77
C ILE A 9 -2.98 0.70 15.12
N ALA A 10 -2.60 -0.37 15.82
CA ALA A 10 -1.21 -0.60 16.21
C ALA A 10 -0.30 -0.73 14.98
N VAL A 11 -0.73 -1.48 13.96
CA VAL A 11 -0.01 -1.63 12.69
C VAL A 11 0.08 -0.29 11.95
N ALA A 12 -1.02 0.47 11.88
CA ALA A 12 -1.01 1.79 11.27
C ALA A 12 -0.04 2.75 11.99
N ALA A 13 -0.07 2.78 13.33
CA ALA A 13 0.83 3.59 14.14
C ALA A 13 2.31 3.24 13.89
N VAL A 14 2.65 1.94 13.82
CA VAL A 14 4.01 1.50 13.47
C VAL A 14 4.42 1.98 12.07
N ASN A 15 3.53 1.88 11.09
CA ASN A 15 3.81 2.38 9.74
C ASN A 15 4.03 3.90 9.71
N LEU A 16 3.22 4.66 10.44
CA LEU A 16 3.40 6.12 10.55
C LEU A 16 4.74 6.47 11.22
N VAL A 17 5.14 5.73 12.24
CA VAL A 17 6.46 5.88 12.87
C VAL A 17 7.58 5.56 11.88
N LEU A 18 7.43 4.50 11.08
CA LEU A 18 8.41 4.15 10.04
C LEU A 18 8.53 5.24 8.97
N ILE A 19 7.41 5.78 8.47
CA ILE A 19 7.40 6.90 7.53
C ILE A 19 8.08 8.13 8.14
N ALA A 20 7.79 8.43 9.41
CA ALA A 20 8.42 9.55 10.10
C ALA A 20 9.92 9.33 10.35
N LEU A 21 10.35 8.07 10.53
CA LEU A 21 11.73 7.70 10.77
C LEU A 21 12.54 7.59 9.47
N PHE A 22 11.89 7.26 8.36
CA PHE A 22 12.47 7.13 7.03
C PHE A 22 11.69 7.95 6.00
N PRO A 23 11.67 9.29 6.10
CA PRO A 23 10.90 10.10 5.17
C PRO A 23 11.53 10.16 3.77
N PRO A 24 10.73 10.48 2.74
CA PRO A 24 11.21 10.65 1.37
C PRO A 24 11.94 11.99 1.21
N PHE A 25 13.13 11.95 0.61
CA PHE A 25 13.93 13.14 0.30
C PHE A 25 14.12 13.32 -1.20
N ASP A 26 14.26 14.57 -1.61
CA ASP A 26 14.73 15.01 -2.91
C ASP A 26 16.18 15.48 -2.81
N TRP A 27 16.96 15.28 -3.86
CA TRP A 27 18.32 15.80 -4.01
C TRP A 27 18.30 17.15 -4.73
N LEU A 28 18.97 18.13 -4.14
CA LEU A 28 19.20 19.46 -4.70
C LEU A 28 20.63 19.52 -5.25
N SER A 29 20.80 19.35 -6.57
CA SER A 29 22.10 19.53 -7.20
C SER A 29 22.24 20.91 -7.85
N SER A 30 23.45 21.49 -7.78
CA SER A 30 23.83 22.68 -8.53
C SER A 30 23.75 22.47 -10.05
N THR A 31 23.93 21.21 -10.49
CA THR A 31 23.79 20.77 -11.88
C THR A 31 22.34 20.82 -12.37
N THR A 32 21.36 20.70 -11.47
CA THR A 32 19.91 20.74 -11.80
C THR A 32 19.31 22.15 -11.73
N ARG A 33 20.10 23.22 -11.61
CA ARG A 33 19.59 24.61 -11.42
C ARG A 33 18.51 24.72 -10.33
N GLY A 34 18.62 23.94 -9.24
CA GLY A 34 17.69 24.00 -8.11
C GLY A 34 16.33 23.31 -8.32
N THR A 35 16.16 22.45 -9.34
CA THR A 35 14.96 21.59 -9.41
C THR A 35 15.15 20.35 -8.53
N PRO A 36 14.27 20.08 -7.54
CA PRO A 36 14.35 18.89 -6.68
C PRO A 36 14.12 17.61 -7.48
N ALA A 37 14.94 16.59 -7.27
CA ALA A 37 14.77 15.26 -7.88
C ALA A 37 14.75 14.17 -6.80
N PHE A 38 13.83 13.22 -6.88
CA PHE A 38 13.66 12.22 -5.82
C PHE A 38 14.94 11.41 -5.56
N ALA A 39 15.40 11.43 -4.31
CA ALA A 39 16.65 10.82 -3.84
C ALA A 39 16.44 9.49 -3.10
N GLY A 40 15.21 9.20 -2.66
CA GLY A 40 14.88 8.01 -1.90
C GLY A 40 14.50 8.30 -0.45
N PHE A 41 14.54 7.26 0.38
CA PHE A 41 14.20 7.31 1.79
C PHE A 41 15.45 7.37 2.66
N GLY A 42 15.51 8.39 3.52
CA GLY A 42 16.66 8.64 4.41
C GLY A 42 16.24 8.56 5.87
N PHE A 43 17.16 8.20 6.76
CA PHE A 43 16.86 8.14 8.19
C PHE A 43 16.72 9.57 8.75
N ALA A 44 15.58 9.92 9.33
CA ALA A 44 15.21 11.31 9.68
C ALA A 44 16.25 12.09 10.51
N PHE A 45 17.07 11.41 11.31
CA PHE A 45 18.07 12.03 12.19
C PHE A 45 19.50 12.05 11.62
N THR A 46 19.70 11.68 10.36
CA THR A 46 21.00 11.87 9.69
C THR A 46 21.16 13.31 9.16
N GLU A 47 22.38 13.73 8.85
CA GLU A 47 22.61 15.01 8.16
C GLU A 47 22.38 14.84 6.66
N HIS A 48 21.43 15.60 6.13
CA HIS A 48 20.94 15.50 4.74
C HIS A 48 21.43 16.73 3.96
N GLY A 49 22.76 16.86 3.77
CA GLY A 49 23.40 18.11 3.33
C GLY A 49 22.76 18.78 2.10
N HIS A 50 22.60 18.03 1.00
CA HIS A 50 21.96 18.51 -0.24
C HIS A 50 20.57 17.90 -0.47
N GLN A 51 19.95 17.35 0.58
CA GLN A 51 18.68 16.64 0.49
C GLN A 51 17.58 17.45 1.16
N GLN A 52 16.44 17.58 0.49
CA GLN A 52 15.26 18.30 0.98
C GLN A 52 14.11 17.32 1.18
N LEU A 53 13.34 17.48 2.26
CA LEU A 53 12.17 16.65 2.51
C LEU A 53 11.14 16.80 1.38
N ASN A 54 10.77 15.70 0.75
CA ASN A 54 9.70 15.67 -0.26
C ASN A 54 8.35 15.63 0.44
N TRP A 55 7.79 16.81 0.72
CA TRP A 55 6.51 16.95 1.42
C TRP A 55 5.35 16.29 0.69
N SER A 56 5.36 16.27 -0.64
CA SER A 56 4.30 15.66 -1.43
C SER A 56 4.27 14.15 -1.26
N PHE A 57 5.43 13.49 -1.33
CA PHE A 57 5.54 12.05 -1.13
C PHE A 57 5.28 11.66 0.32
N LEU A 58 5.79 12.45 1.27
CA LEU A 58 5.51 12.23 2.69
C LEU A 58 3.99 12.27 2.95
N GLN A 59 3.30 13.32 2.50
CA GLN A 59 1.84 13.43 2.65
C GLN A 59 1.12 12.25 2.01
N LEU A 60 1.52 11.83 0.81
CA LEU A 60 0.91 10.70 0.11
C LEU A 60 1.04 9.40 0.92
N GLU A 61 2.21 9.12 1.50
CA GLU A 61 2.43 7.97 2.36
C GLU A 61 1.56 7.99 3.62
N PHE A 62 1.48 9.15 4.30
CA PHE A 62 0.57 9.35 5.42
C PHE A 62 -0.89 9.08 5.02
N PHE A 63 -1.34 9.63 3.89
CA PHE A 63 -2.71 9.43 3.41
C PHE A 63 -3.00 7.97 3.10
N VAL A 64 -2.08 7.26 2.44
CA VAL A 64 -2.25 5.84 2.12
C VAL A 64 -2.37 5.00 3.39
N VAL A 65 -1.50 5.21 4.38
CA VAL A 65 -1.55 4.45 5.65
C VAL A 65 -2.85 4.76 6.41
N LEU A 66 -3.24 6.03 6.51
CA LEU A 66 -4.46 6.43 7.20
C LEU A 66 -5.72 5.93 6.50
N ALA A 67 -5.78 5.98 5.17
CA ALA A 67 -6.89 5.46 4.38
C ALA A 67 -7.02 3.93 4.56
N ASN A 68 -5.90 3.20 4.48
CA ASN A 68 -5.89 1.76 4.71
C ASN A 68 -6.33 1.40 6.13
N ALA A 69 -5.87 2.14 7.14
CA ALA A 69 -6.28 1.97 8.52
C ALA A 69 -7.79 2.23 8.70
N ALA A 70 -8.32 3.29 8.09
CA ALA A 70 -9.75 3.62 8.15
C ALA A 70 -10.63 2.56 7.48
N ILE A 71 -10.23 2.08 6.30
CA ILE A 71 -10.94 1.01 5.57
C ILE A 71 -10.92 -0.28 6.39
N ALA A 72 -9.74 -0.72 6.84
CA ALA A 72 -9.61 -1.94 7.64
C ALA A 72 -10.40 -1.84 8.95
N TRP A 73 -10.36 -0.69 9.62
CA TRP A 73 -11.16 -0.44 10.82
C TRP A 73 -12.66 -0.57 10.58
N LEU A 74 -13.16 -0.04 9.47
CA LEU A 74 -14.57 -0.09 9.10
C LEU A 74 -15.01 -1.50 8.70
N LEU A 75 -14.16 -2.24 7.99
CA LEU A 75 -14.38 -3.65 7.64
C LEU A 75 -14.37 -4.57 8.86
N LEU A 76 -13.52 -4.28 9.83
CA LEU A 76 -13.38 -5.07 11.06
C LEU A 76 -14.43 -4.72 12.11
N ARG A 77 -15.32 -3.74 11.85
CA ARG A 77 -16.44 -3.44 12.76
C ARG A 77 -17.32 -4.69 12.91
N THR A 78 -17.50 -5.15 14.15
CA THR A 78 -18.42 -6.24 14.47
C THR A 78 -19.83 -5.85 14.04
N ARG A 79 -20.31 -6.47 12.95
CA ARG A 79 -21.70 -6.36 12.51
C ARG A 79 -22.54 -7.38 13.27
N PRO A 80 -23.78 -7.04 13.69
CA PRO A 80 -24.69 -8.01 14.28
C PRO A 80 -24.92 -9.17 13.29
N ALA A 81 -25.14 -10.38 13.81
CA ALA A 81 -25.06 -11.67 13.12
C ALA A 81 -26.01 -11.89 11.91
N ARG A 82 -26.72 -10.86 11.43
CA ARG A 82 -27.75 -10.93 10.39
C ARG A 82 -27.43 -10.16 9.11
N ALA A 83 -26.23 -9.61 8.95
CA ALA A 83 -25.81 -9.09 7.65
C ALA A 83 -25.34 -10.26 6.76
N ARG A 84 -25.93 -10.38 5.56
CA ARG A 84 -25.51 -11.26 4.45
C ARG A 84 -23.99 -11.51 4.54
N ARG A 85 -23.55 -12.76 4.66
CA ARG A 85 -22.11 -13.09 4.75
C ARG A 85 -21.51 -12.88 3.36
N TRP A 86 -21.03 -11.67 3.08
CA TRP A 86 -20.19 -11.43 1.92
C TRP A 86 -18.85 -12.13 2.19
N ASP A 87 -18.32 -12.77 1.16
CA ASP A 87 -17.05 -13.46 1.23
C ASP A 87 -15.92 -12.41 1.27
N GLY A 88 -15.31 -12.25 2.45
CA GLY A 88 -14.26 -11.24 2.69
C GLY A 88 -13.08 -11.40 1.74
N GLN A 89 -12.73 -12.63 1.36
CA GLN A 89 -11.68 -12.89 0.38
C GLN A 89 -12.05 -12.37 -1.01
N LYS A 90 -13.30 -12.57 -1.44
CA LYS A 90 -13.78 -12.03 -2.73
C LYS A 90 -13.80 -10.50 -2.73
N ILE A 91 -14.16 -9.87 -1.62
CA ILE A 91 -14.12 -8.40 -1.49
C ILE A 91 -12.68 -7.90 -1.59
N VAL A 92 -11.73 -8.54 -0.91
CA VAL A 92 -10.31 -8.16 -0.99
C VAL A 92 -9.80 -8.31 -2.41
N LEU A 93 -10.07 -9.44 -3.08
CA LEU A 93 -9.65 -9.66 -4.46
C LEU A 93 -10.25 -8.62 -5.41
N ALA A 94 -11.53 -8.27 -5.25
CA ALA A 94 -12.16 -7.21 -6.04
C ALA A 94 -11.52 -5.84 -5.77
N GLY A 95 -11.18 -5.53 -4.52
CA GLY A 95 -10.48 -4.32 -4.14
C GLY A 95 -9.06 -4.22 -4.72
N VAL A 96 -8.31 -5.32 -4.69
CA VAL A 96 -6.98 -5.43 -5.31
C VAL A 96 -7.09 -5.24 -6.82
N ALA A 97 -8.02 -5.92 -7.47
CA ALA A 97 -8.24 -5.80 -8.91
C ALA A 97 -8.58 -4.37 -9.32
N LEU A 98 -9.44 -3.69 -8.56
CA LEU A 98 -9.77 -2.28 -8.79
C LEU A 98 -8.57 -1.36 -8.58
N ASN A 99 -7.75 -1.59 -7.55
CA ASN A 99 -6.54 -0.79 -7.31
C ASN A 99 -5.52 -0.97 -8.44
N LEU A 100 -5.26 -2.20 -8.87
CA LEU A 100 -4.38 -2.47 -10.00
C LEU A 100 -4.91 -1.83 -11.28
N LEU A 101 -6.23 -1.89 -11.52
CA LEU A 101 -6.85 -1.22 -12.65
C LEU A 101 -6.59 0.30 -12.60
N LEU A 102 -6.77 0.94 -11.43
CA LEU A 102 -6.52 2.37 -11.26
C LEU A 102 -5.05 2.72 -11.48
N ILE A 103 -4.11 1.92 -10.97
CA ILE A 103 -2.68 2.13 -11.19
C ILE A 103 -2.31 2.02 -12.68
N LEU A 104 -2.89 1.04 -13.40
CA LEU A 104 -2.68 0.93 -14.85
C LEU A 104 -3.32 2.08 -15.63
N LEU A 105 -4.47 2.56 -15.16
CA LEU A 105 -5.24 3.59 -15.83
C LEU A 105 -4.68 4.99 -15.56
N PHE A 106 -4.07 5.19 -14.40
CA PHE A 106 -3.45 6.42 -13.94
C PHE A 106 -2.03 6.12 -13.42
N PRO A 107 -1.10 5.71 -14.30
CA PRO A 107 0.26 5.41 -13.86
C PRO A 107 0.98 6.69 -13.43
N PRO A 108 2.00 6.55 -12.56
CA PRO A 108 2.85 7.67 -12.21
C PRO A 108 3.64 8.09 -13.45
N MET A 109 3.57 9.37 -13.80
CA MET A 109 4.25 9.94 -14.95
C MET A 109 5.18 11.10 -14.57
N GLN A 110 6.21 11.28 -15.39
CA GLN A 110 7.21 12.35 -15.35
C GLN A 110 7.29 13.02 -16.71
N ARG A 111 7.71 14.29 -16.78
CA ARG A 111 7.96 14.93 -18.07
C ARG A 111 9.25 14.41 -18.71
N THR A 112 9.20 14.20 -20.02
CA THR A 112 10.34 13.82 -20.86
C THR A 112 11.26 15.03 -21.05
N ALA A 113 12.56 14.80 -20.95
CA ALA A 113 13.60 15.83 -20.93
C ALA A 113 13.72 16.66 -22.24
N ALA A 114 12.96 16.33 -23.30
CA ALA A 114 13.03 17.03 -24.58
C ALA A 114 12.39 18.44 -24.52
N LEU A 115 11.39 18.67 -23.66
CA LEU A 115 10.78 20.00 -23.48
C LEU A 115 11.34 20.79 -22.29
N VAL A 116 11.93 20.10 -21.31
CA VAL A 116 12.39 20.73 -20.08
C VAL A 116 13.92 20.75 -20.07
N ARG A 117 14.53 21.94 -20.13
CA ARG A 117 15.98 22.15 -19.91
C ARG A 117 16.42 21.85 -18.45
N ALA A 118 15.70 20.98 -17.74
CA ALA A 118 16.04 20.46 -16.43
C ALA A 118 16.65 19.07 -16.64
N ILE A 119 17.83 18.89 -16.09
CA ILE A 119 18.76 17.80 -16.45
C ILE A 119 18.37 16.47 -15.78
N LEU A 120 17.29 16.40 -15.00
CA LEU A 120 16.86 15.16 -14.32
C LEU A 120 15.34 14.91 -14.40
N PRO A 121 14.92 13.65 -14.62
CA PRO A 121 13.52 13.24 -14.59
C PRO A 121 12.91 13.43 -13.19
N SER A 122 11.89 14.28 -13.07
CA SER A 122 11.11 14.49 -11.85
C SER A 122 9.67 14.01 -12.03
N PHE A 123 9.14 13.27 -11.05
CA PHE A 123 7.74 12.86 -11.04
C PHE A 123 6.82 14.09 -11.10
N ASP A 124 5.84 14.07 -12.02
CA ASP A 124 4.90 15.17 -12.25
C ASP A 124 3.52 14.86 -11.65
N GLY A 125 3.06 13.60 -11.73
CA GLY A 125 1.77 13.20 -11.20
C GLY A 125 1.22 11.92 -11.79
N PHE A 126 -0.06 11.64 -11.52
CA PHE A 126 -0.80 10.51 -12.07
C PHE A 126 -1.71 10.99 -13.19
N TYR A 127 -1.53 10.43 -14.39
CA TYR A 127 -2.25 10.86 -15.58
C TYR A 127 -2.94 9.69 -16.25
N PHE A 128 -4.11 9.96 -16.83
CA PHE A 128 -4.88 8.95 -17.52
C PHE A 128 -4.09 8.41 -18.72
N VAL A 129 -3.83 7.10 -18.77
CA VAL A 129 -2.94 6.48 -19.76
C VAL A 129 -3.47 6.59 -21.20
N LEU A 130 -4.78 6.67 -21.38
CA LEU A 130 -5.41 6.87 -22.70
C LEU A 130 -5.58 8.37 -23.04
N GLY A 131 -5.16 9.27 -22.15
CA GLY A 131 -5.11 10.70 -22.40
C GLY A 131 -3.97 11.07 -23.35
N HIS A 132 -4.14 12.12 -24.13
CA HIS A 132 -3.08 12.58 -25.03
C HIS A 132 -2.06 13.43 -24.25
N HIS A 133 -0.93 12.81 -23.91
CA HIS A 133 0.15 13.43 -23.13
C HIS A 133 1.51 13.17 -23.78
N PRO A 134 1.86 13.89 -24.87
CA PRO A 134 3.05 13.60 -25.67
C PRO A 134 4.37 13.79 -24.89
N ASP A 135 4.34 14.60 -23.83
CA ASP A 135 5.53 14.97 -23.08
C ASP A 135 5.72 14.13 -21.81
N LEU A 136 4.83 13.18 -21.51
CA LEU A 136 4.87 12.39 -20.28
C LEU A 136 5.40 10.97 -20.53
N ALA A 137 6.24 10.49 -19.62
CA ALA A 137 6.73 9.12 -19.56
C ALA A 137 6.37 8.49 -18.22
N ILE A 138 6.07 7.19 -18.21
CA ILE A 138 5.74 6.46 -16.99
C ILE A 138 7.01 6.29 -16.14
N VAL A 139 6.89 6.60 -14.84
CA VAL A 139 7.94 6.35 -13.85
C VAL A 139 7.85 4.89 -13.40
N THR A 140 8.51 4.00 -14.14
CA THR A 140 8.39 2.55 -13.94
C THR A 140 8.75 2.11 -12.51
N ASN A 141 9.73 2.76 -11.87
CA ASN A 141 10.11 2.46 -10.49
C ASN A 141 8.98 2.74 -9.50
N LEU A 142 8.29 3.88 -9.66
CA LEU A 142 7.16 4.26 -8.80
C LEU A 142 5.96 3.34 -9.06
N LEU A 143 5.72 3.01 -10.33
CA LEU A 143 4.68 2.04 -10.74
C LEU A 143 4.92 0.67 -10.09
N TYR A 144 6.15 0.16 -10.08
CA TYR A 144 6.48 -1.11 -9.43
C TYR A 144 6.25 -1.07 -7.93
N LEU A 145 6.62 0.03 -7.26
CA LEU A 145 6.36 0.20 -5.83
C LEU A 145 4.85 0.18 -5.53
N GLU A 146 4.05 0.91 -6.30
CA GLU A 146 2.59 0.93 -6.14
C GLU A 146 1.95 -0.44 -6.33
N VAL A 147 2.33 -1.16 -7.39
CA VAL A 147 1.86 -2.53 -7.64
C VAL A 147 2.28 -3.45 -6.50
N LEU A 148 3.54 -3.37 -6.05
CA LEU A 148 4.05 -4.17 -4.94
C LEU A 148 3.26 -3.92 -3.66
N PHE A 149 3.02 -2.65 -3.30
CA PHE A 149 2.24 -2.30 -2.11
C PHE A 149 0.80 -2.82 -2.19
N VAL A 150 0.14 -2.68 -3.34
CA VAL A 150 -1.23 -3.20 -3.52
C VAL A 150 -1.26 -4.72 -3.39
N LEU A 151 -0.29 -5.43 -3.98
CA LEU A 151 -0.22 -6.89 -3.90
C LEU A 151 0.09 -7.37 -2.48
N VAL A 152 1.04 -6.75 -1.78
CA VAL A 152 1.39 -7.10 -0.39
C VAL A 152 0.21 -6.83 0.54
N ASN A 153 -0.42 -5.65 0.44
CA ASN A 153 -1.60 -5.32 1.24
C ASN A 153 -2.77 -6.25 0.93
N GLY A 154 -2.99 -6.54 -0.35
CA GLY A 154 -3.98 -7.50 -0.82
C GLY A 154 -3.76 -8.89 -0.24
N ALA A 155 -2.53 -9.40 -0.28
CA ALA A 155 -2.17 -10.71 0.26
C ALA A 155 -2.37 -10.78 1.78
N LEU A 156 -1.93 -9.77 2.53
CA LEU A 156 -2.12 -9.69 3.98
C LEU A 156 -3.61 -9.68 4.36
N LEU A 157 -4.42 -8.86 3.68
CA LEU A 157 -5.86 -8.82 3.91
C LEU A 157 -6.54 -10.14 3.50
N TYR A 158 -6.12 -10.74 2.39
CA TYR A 158 -6.65 -12.02 1.92
C TYR A 158 -6.39 -13.14 2.93
N LEU A 159 -5.19 -13.18 3.52
CA LEU A 159 -4.84 -14.09 4.60
C LEU A 159 -5.62 -13.81 5.88
N LEU A 160 -5.84 -12.54 6.23
CA LEU A 160 -6.65 -12.16 7.41
C LEU A 160 -8.10 -12.64 7.30
N PHE A 161 -8.68 -12.56 6.09
CA PHE A 161 -10.03 -13.05 5.82
C PHE A 161 -10.08 -14.54 5.46
N ASN A 162 -8.95 -15.23 5.46
CA ASN A 162 -8.91 -16.68 5.31
C ASN A 162 -9.55 -17.31 6.54
N ARG A 163 -10.86 -17.58 6.44
CA ARG A 163 -11.52 -18.43 7.41
C ARG A 163 -10.94 -19.82 7.22
N SER A 164 -10.05 -20.24 8.12
CA SER A 164 -9.79 -21.66 8.33
C SER A 164 -11.14 -22.34 8.37
N ARG A 165 -11.42 -23.23 7.40
CA ARG A 165 -12.64 -24.02 7.42
C ARG A 165 -12.68 -24.64 8.81
N PRO A 166 -13.74 -24.42 9.62
CA PRO A 166 -13.86 -25.17 10.85
C PRO A 166 -13.76 -26.64 10.44
N VAL A 167 -12.79 -27.35 10.99
CA VAL A 167 -12.71 -28.79 10.82
C VAL A 167 -13.99 -29.31 11.45
N VAL A 168 -14.99 -29.57 10.61
CA VAL A 168 -16.22 -30.21 11.05
C VAL A 168 -15.81 -31.65 11.27
N LEU A 169 -15.32 -31.94 12.48
CA LEU A 169 -15.10 -33.30 12.93
C LEU A 169 -16.45 -33.98 12.92
N THR A 170 -16.64 -34.91 11.98
CA THR A 170 -17.83 -35.75 11.99
C THR A 170 -17.77 -36.68 13.20
N ALA A 171 -18.91 -37.17 13.67
CA ALA A 171 -18.94 -38.12 14.79
C ALA A 171 -18.06 -39.37 14.53
N SER A 172 -17.89 -39.75 13.26
CA SER A 172 -16.96 -40.78 12.81
C SER A 172 -15.48 -40.42 12.97
N ASP A 173 -15.10 -39.15 12.81
CA ASP A 173 -13.71 -38.70 12.97
C ASP A 173 -13.31 -38.66 14.44
N LEU A 174 -14.23 -38.20 15.31
CA LEU A 174 -14.06 -38.24 16.77
C LEU A 174 -13.92 -39.68 17.28
N ALA A 175 -14.72 -40.61 16.74
CA ALA A 175 -14.64 -42.03 17.11
C ALA A 175 -13.30 -42.66 16.71
N ARG A 176 -12.72 -42.30 15.56
CA ARG A 176 -11.40 -42.79 15.14
C ARG A 176 -10.28 -42.22 16.01
N MET A 177 -10.31 -40.92 16.32
CA MET A 177 -9.33 -40.30 17.21
C MET A 177 -9.37 -40.90 18.63
N ALA A 178 -10.56 -41.19 19.15
CA ALA A 178 -10.73 -41.86 20.44
C ALA A 178 -10.21 -43.32 20.44
N ALA A 179 -10.27 -44.00 19.30
CA ALA A 179 -9.73 -45.36 19.15
C ALA A 179 -8.20 -45.36 19.05
N GLU A 180 -7.60 -44.36 18.40
CA GLU A 180 -6.14 -44.20 18.33
C GLU A 180 -5.52 -43.81 19.68
N LEU A 181 -6.18 -42.98 20.49
CA LEU A 181 -5.74 -42.60 21.83
C LEU A 181 -5.87 -43.71 22.89
N ARG A 182 -6.54 -44.82 22.56
CA ARG A 182 -6.71 -45.99 23.45
C ARG A 182 -5.70 -47.12 23.19
N ARG A 183 -4.81 -46.96 22.21
CA ARG A 183 -3.63 -47.83 22.01
C ARG A 183 -2.44 -47.28 22.78
#